data_AF-Q27SR1-F1
#
_entry.id   AF-Q27SR1-F1
#
_cell.length_a   1.000
_cell.length_b   1.000
_cell.length_c   1.000
_cell.angle_alpha   90.00
_cell.angle_beta   90.00
_cell.angle_gamma   90.00
#
_symmetry.space_group_name_H-M   'P 1'
#
loop_
_entity.id
_entity.type
_entity.pdbx_description
1 polymer ?
#
loop_
_entity_poly.entity_id
_entity_poly.type
_entity_poly.pdbx_seq_one_letter_code
_entity_poly.pdbx_strand_id
1 'polypeptide(L)'
;SGIRTHETWAETANFLLDLLDIFPDTVRKLDLGGGLGIPEKPGQGRLDISKVAESLRAVRSIYPHIELWMEPGRYMVAECGIV
;
A
#
# COMPACT_ATOMS: atom_id res chain seq x y z
N SER A 1 -6.38 9.90 1.00
CA SER A 1 -5.74 9.33 2.21
C SER A 1 -6.84 8.85 3.17
N GLY A 2 -6.61 7.84 4.00
CA GLY A 2 -7.63 7.30 4.91
C GLY A 2 -8.31 6.03 4.38
N ILE A 3 -7.63 5.29 3.51
CA ILE A 3 -8.09 4.08 2.85
C ILE A 3 -8.21 2.96 3.89
N ARG A 4 -9.34 2.23 3.87
CA ARG A 4 -9.67 1.20 4.87
C ARG A 4 -9.88 -0.19 4.27
N THR A 5 -9.93 -0.28 2.94
CA THR A 5 -9.94 -1.52 2.15
C THR A 5 -8.51 -1.99 1.96
N HIS A 6 -8.26 -3.29 2.14
CA HIS A 6 -6.91 -3.85 2.14
C HIS A 6 -6.40 -4.21 0.74
N GLU A 7 -7.31 -4.23 -0.23
CA GLU A 7 -7.09 -4.57 -1.63
C GLU A 7 -6.48 -3.41 -2.43
N THR A 8 -6.68 -2.16 -1.98
CA THR A 8 -6.37 -0.96 -2.76
C THR A 8 -4.92 -0.83 -3.21
N TRP A 9 -3.95 -1.23 -2.37
CA TRP A 9 -2.54 -1.20 -2.78
C TRP A 9 -2.19 -2.31 -3.77
N ALA A 10 -2.85 -3.47 -3.70
CA ALA A 10 -2.68 -4.53 -4.69
C ALA A 10 -3.32 -4.14 -6.04
N GLU A 11 -4.48 -3.50 -6.03
CA GLU A 11 -5.11 -2.91 -7.22
C GLU A 11 -4.20 -1.87 -7.87
N THR A 12 -3.62 -0.98 -7.06
CA THR A 12 -2.66 0.02 -7.53
C THR A 12 -1.41 -0.65 -8.13
N ALA A 13 -0.89 -1.67 -7.47
CA ALA A 13 0.27 -2.42 -7.98
C ALA A 13 -0.04 -3.08 -9.32
N ASN A 14 -1.18 -3.77 -9.46
CA ASN A 14 -1.60 -4.39 -10.72
C ASN A 14 -1.76 -3.35 -11.84
N PHE A 15 -2.39 -2.21 -11.54
CA PHE A 15 -2.51 -1.12 -12.51
C PHE A 15 -1.15 -0.60 -12.99
N LEU A 16 -0.19 -0.44 -12.08
CA LEU A 16 1.17 -0.01 -12.45
C LEU A 16 1.94 -1.10 -13.21
N LEU A 17 1.70 -2.38 -12.87
CA LEU A 17 2.28 -3.52 -13.58
C LEU A 17 1.79 -3.61 -15.02
N ASP A 18 0.50 -3.34 -15.27
CA ASP A 18 -0.09 -3.30 -16.62
C ASP A 18 0.51 -2.19 -17.50
N LEU A 19 1.17 -1.20 -16.89
CA LEU A 19 1.86 -0.12 -17.60
C LEU A 19 3.35 -0.42 -17.83
N LEU A 20 3.91 -1.53 -17.34
CA LEU A 20 5.35 -1.79 -17.45
C LEU A 20 5.86 -1.78 -18.89
N ASP A 21 5.06 -2.27 -19.85
CA ASP A 21 5.46 -2.38 -21.27
C ASP A 21 5.71 -1.02 -21.95
N ILE A 22 5.24 0.09 -21.36
CA ILE A 22 5.49 1.45 -21.88
C ILE A 22 6.65 2.16 -21.17
N PHE A 23 7.29 1.52 -20.20
CA PHE A 23 8.48 2.03 -19.49
C PHE A 23 9.73 1.21 -19.85
N PRO A 24 10.94 1.72 -19.57
CA PRO A 24 12.16 0.95 -19.80
C PRO A 24 12.19 -0.34 -18.96
N ASP A 25 12.74 -1.41 -19.52
CA ASP A 25 12.96 -2.72 -18.86
C ASP A 25 13.84 -2.65 -17.58
N THR A 26 14.39 -1.47 -17.28
CA THR A 26 15.17 -1.18 -16.08
C THR A 26 14.31 -0.82 -14.86
N VAL A 27 12.98 -0.75 -14.98
CA VAL A 27 12.10 -0.54 -13.82
C VAL A 27 12.28 -1.69 -12.81
N ARG A 28 12.45 -1.32 -11.54
CA ARG A 28 12.63 -2.27 -10.42
C ARG A 28 11.73 -2.01 -9.23
N LYS A 29 11.13 -0.82 -9.15
CA LYS A 29 10.37 -0.35 -7.99
C LYS A 29 9.05 0.23 -8.43
N LEU A 30 7.97 -0.18 -7.79
CA LEU A 30 6.66 0.45 -7.90
C LEU A 30 6.33 1.10 -6.57
N ASP A 31 6.15 2.42 -6.59
CA ASP A 31 5.68 3.17 -5.44
C ASP A 31 4.15 3.18 -5.42
N LEU A 32 3.58 2.59 -4.37
CA LEU A 32 2.14 2.50 -4.18
C LEU A 32 1.58 3.69 -3.38
N GLY A 33 2.46 4.63 -3.01
CA GLY A 33 2.15 5.81 -2.21
C GLY A 33 1.73 5.46 -0.79
N GLY A 34 1.10 6.44 -0.14
CA GLY A 34 0.61 6.32 1.23
C GLY A 34 -0.87 5.96 1.33
N GLY A 35 -1.56 6.61 2.26
CA GLY A 35 -3.01 6.57 2.36
C GLY A 35 -3.60 5.58 3.34
N LEU A 36 -2.77 4.75 4.01
CA LEU A 36 -3.20 3.83 5.07
C LEU A 36 -4.07 4.56 6.11
N GLY A 37 -5.27 4.03 6.34
CA GLY A 37 -6.25 4.61 7.24
C GLY A 37 -5.94 4.32 8.72
N ILE A 38 -6.29 5.29 9.57
CA ILE A 38 -6.29 5.16 11.03
C ILE A 38 -7.72 5.26 11.57
N PRO A 39 -7.99 4.77 12.79
CA PRO A 39 -9.20 5.11 13.52
C PRO A 39 -9.31 6.63 13.76
N GLU A 40 -10.44 7.23 13.39
CA GLU A 40 -10.70 8.68 13.62
C GLU A 40 -11.78 8.91 14.68
N LYS A 41 -12.54 7.86 15.03
CA LYS A 41 -13.63 7.90 16.01
C LYS A 41 -13.50 6.74 17.00
N PRO A 42 -13.96 6.91 18.24
CA PRO A 42 -14.09 5.80 19.19
C PRO A 42 -14.90 4.65 18.59
N GLY A 43 -14.44 3.41 18.78
CA GLY A 43 -15.10 2.20 18.27
C GLY A 43 -14.87 1.92 16.77
N GLN A 44 -14.15 2.77 16.04
CA GLN A 44 -13.84 2.50 14.64
C GLN A 44 -12.73 1.44 14.51
N GLY A 45 -12.95 0.47 13.62
CA GLY A 45 -11.96 -0.56 13.30
C GLY A 45 -10.68 0.02 12.69
N ARG A 46 -9.55 -0.59 13.04
CA ARG A 46 -8.24 -0.33 12.42
C ARG A 46 -8.11 -1.11 11.12
N LEU A 47 -7.39 -0.54 10.16
CA LEU A 47 -6.99 -1.25 8.94
C LEU A 47 -6.16 -2.49 9.33
N ASP A 48 -6.52 -3.64 8.77
CA ASP A 48 -5.78 -4.88 8.96
C ASP A 48 -4.53 -4.91 8.05
N ILE A 49 -3.38 -4.54 8.62
CA ILE A 49 -2.10 -4.51 7.91
C ILE A 49 -1.67 -5.91 7.47
N SER A 50 -2.09 -6.98 8.17
CA SER A 50 -1.75 -8.34 7.77
C SER A 50 -2.43 -8.70 6.45
N LYS A 51 -3.69 -8.27 6.27
CA LYS A 51 -4.41 -8.43 4.99
C LYS A 51 -3.85 -7.58 3.86
N VAL A 52 -3.40 -6.36 4.15
CA VAL A 52 -2.65 -5.54 3.16
C VAL A 52 -1.36 -6.26 2.76
N ALA A 53 -0.62 -6.83 3.71
CA ALA A 53 0.60 -7.56 3.41
C ALA A 53 0.31 -8.85 2.60
N GLU A 54 -0.78 -9.55 2.89
CA GLU A 54 -1.21 -10.73 2.14
C GLU A 54 -1.54 -10.39 0.68
N SER A 55 -2.31 -9.33 0.43
CA SER A 55 -2.65 -8.90 -0.93
C SER A 55 -1.41 -8.50 -1.73
N LEU A 56 -0.46 -7.78 -1.11
CA LEU A 56 0.81 -7.42 -1.76
C LEU A 56 1.74 -8.61 -2.00
N ARG A 57 1.74 -9.63 -1.12
CA ARG A 57 2.49 -10.87 -1.34
C ARG A 57 1.99 -11.63 -2.56
N ALA A 58 0.68 -11.66 -2.80
CA ALA A 58 0.11 -12.27 -3.99
C ALA A 58 0.66 -11.61 -5.26
N VAL A 59 0.67 -10.27 -5.32
CA VAL A 59 1.26 -9.51 -6.44
C VAL A 59 2.76 -9.82 -6.61
N ARG A 60 3.53 -9.77 -5.52
CA ARG A 60 4.98 -10.06 -5.55
C ARG A 60 5.30 -11.48 -6.01
N SER A 61 4.42 -12.45 -5.75
CA SER A 61 4.62 -13.84 -6.20
C SER A 61 4.61 -13.98 -7.73
N ILE A 62 3.88 -13.10 -8.42
CA ILE A 62 3.79 -13.06 -9.88
C ILE A 62 4.97 -12.26 -10.46
N TYR A 63 5.37 -11.17 -9.79
CA TYR A 63 6.45 -10.27 -10.22
C TYR A 63 7.59 -10.21 -9.19
N PRO A 64 8.37 -11.29 -9.01
CA PRO A 64 9.36 -11.38 -7.92
C PRO A 64 10.56 -10.44 -8.09
N HIS A 65 10.75 -9.89 -9.28
CA HIS A 65 11.83 -8.95 -9.61
C HIS A 65 11.45 -7.48 -9.36
N ILE A 66 10.18 -7.21 -9.04
CA ILE A 66 9.67 -5.87 -8.72
C ILE A 66 9.58 -5.71 -7.21
N GLU A 67 10.16 -4.63 -6.70
CA GLU A 67 9.99 -4.16 -5.34
C GLU A 67 8.73 -3.29 -5.23
N LEU A 68 7.89 -3.57 -4.22
CA LEU A 68 6.72 -2.76 -3.90
C LEU A 68 7.06 -1.83 -2.73
N TRP A 69 6.92 -0.53 -2.93
CA TRP A 69 7.22 0.52 -1.96
C TRP A 69 5.92 1.19 -1.47
N MET A 70 5.92 1.65 -0.22
CA MET A 70 4.78 2.38 0.37
C MET A 70 5.30 3.57 1.18
N GLU A 71 4.47 4.61 1.28
CA GLU A 71 4.79 5.86 1.97
C GLU A 71 3.86 6.10 3.19
N PRO A 72 3.98 5.33 4.28
CA PRO A 72 3.07 5.41 5.42
C PRO A 72 3.35 6.68 6.26
N GLY A 73 2.77 7.82 5.87
CA GLY A 73 2.87 9.08 6.61
C GLY A 73 2.00 9.09 7.88
N ARG A 74 0.74 9.54 7.74
CA ARG A 74 -0.20 9.68 8.88
C ARG A 74 -0.32 8.41 9.71
N TYR A 75 -0.30 7.24 9.07
CA TYR A 75 -0.41 5.95 9.75
C TYR A 75 0.68 5.73 10.82
N MET A 76 1.90 6.23 10.60
CA MET A 76 3.03 6.06 11.53
C MET A 76 3.01 7.03 12.71
N VAL A 77 2.43 8.22 12.53
CA VAL A 77 2.60 9.34 13.47
C VAL A 77 1.31 9.82 14.13
N ALA A 78 0.14 9.31 13.72
CA ALA A 78 -1.15 9.83 14.19
C ALA A 78 -1.34 9.76 15.71
N GLU A 79 -0.69 8.81 16.38
CA GLU A 79 -0.82 8.58 17.83
C GLU A 79 0.32 9.19 18.64
N CYS A 80 1.25 9.90 18.00
CA CYS A 80 2.42 10.50 18.65
C CYS A 80 2.14 11.90 19.22
N GLY A 81 0.99 12.48 18.93
CA GLY A 81 0.60 13.81 19.43
C GLY A 81 -0.05 13.74 20.80
N ILE A 82 0.36 14.64 21.70
CA ILE A 82 -0.35 14.96 22.95
C ILE A 82 -0.70 16.44 22.87
N VAL A 83 -1.93 16.80 23.21
CA VAL A 83 -2.44 18.18 23.22
C VAL A 83 -2.72 18.60 24.65
#